data_AF-A0A1S9AZ75-F1
#
_entry.id   AF-A0A1S9AZ75-F1
#
_cell.length_a   1.000
_cell.length_b   1.000
_cell.length_c   1.000
_cell.angle_alpha   90.00
_cell.angle_beta   90.00
_cell.angle_gamma   90.00
#
_symmetry.space_group_name_H-M   'P 1'
#
loop_
_entity.id
_entity.type
_entity.pdbx_description
1 polymer ?
#
loop_
_entity_poly.entity_id
_entity_poly.type
_entity_poly.pdbx_seq_one_letter_code
_entity_poly.pdbx_strand_id
1 'polypeptide(L)'
;MCAWSALTTAALAQQAPAKKAYEEVMPTFPGGMPGLMQVVRDNIRYPASALKDEVSGRVVVQFTVDTLGNATNVRVSQGVRADLDAEATRLAGLFNGWTPAWQAGRKVPVLYTVPITFSIKDAPVSTALVADSLDVTPAVNKVIAPIMPGWAAGKDALPADKGVVYGVFIQRLGFSSGGIGQYVRLYHLGTGRVMNILVKPVMKSRKDNEFCVALPPGRYALQAYQYNGAVDNIRKSRRAGAVAATRYTFTVEAGQLQYVGTWHFEQAGPPRFTDDKAVTDEHLRDKFDKLPFGAARTTLPK
;
A
#
# COMPACT_ATOMS: atom_id res chain seq x y z
N MET A 1 -86.71 -24.18 -35.80
CA MET A 1 -86.25 -23.16 -34.83
C MET A 1 -85.81 -23.94 -33.60
N CYS A 2 -84.49 -24.12 -33.39
CA CYS A 2 -83.71 -23.42 -32.34
C CYS A 2 -84.34 -23.63 -30.94
N ALA A 3 -83.71 -24.13 -29.88
CA ALA A 3 -82.30 -24.22 -29.53
C ALA A 3 -82.07 -25.19 -28.33
N TRP A 4 -80.80 -25.51 -28.12
CA TRP A 4 -80.17 -26.22 -27.00
C TRP A 4 -80.43 -25.68 -25.58
N SER A 5 -80.27 -26.54 -24.57
CA SER A 5 -79.60 -26.23 -23.27
C SER A 5 -79.61 -27.49 -22.37
N ALA A 6 -78.61 -28.37 -22.46
CA ALA A 6 -77.36 -28.38 -21.66
C ALA A 6 -77.49 -29.16 -20.33
N LEU A 7 -77.17 -30.46 -20.39
CA LEU A 7 -76.76 -31.27 -19.24
C LEU A 7 -75.41 -30.75 -18.73
N THR A 8 -75.35 -30.23 -17.50
CA THR A 8 -74.09 -29.84 -16.87
C THR A 8 -73.46 -31.07 -16.20
N THR A 9 -72.60 -31.77 -16.94
CA THR A 9 -71.73 -32.80 -16.37
C THR A 9 -70.63 -32.10 -15.57
N ALA A 10 -70.67 -32.20 -14.24
CA ALA A 10 -69.59 -31.73 -13.38
C ALA A 10 -68.35 -32.60 -13.63
N ALA A 11 -67.36 -32.04 -14.33
CA ALA A 11 -66.08 -32.68 -14.57
C ALA A 11 -65.26 -32.72 -13.26
N LEU A 12 -64.91 -33.92 -12.80
CA LEU A 12 -63.86 -34.16 -11.82
C LEU A 12 -62.54 -33.64 -12.38
N ALA A 13 -62.12 -32.45 -11.95
CA ALA A 13 -60.77 -31.96 -12.18
C ALA A 13 -59.78 -32.83 -11.38
N GLN A 14 -59.08 -33.74 -12.06
CA GLN A 14 -57.89 -34.38 -11.51
C GLN A 14 -56.84 -33.30 -11.20
N GLN A 15 -56.56 -33.10 -9.91
CA GLN A 15 -55.41 -32.31 -9.49
C GLN A 15 -54.13 -33.06 -9.88
N ALA A 16 -53.34 -32.47 -10.77
CA ALA A 16 -52.00 -32.94 -11.08
C ALA A 16 -51.11 -32.84 -9.82
N PRO A 17 -50.19 -33.80 -9.57
CA PRO A 17 -49.33 -33.77 -8.40
C PRO A 17 -48.40 -32.55 -8.46
N ALA A 18 -48.31 -31.83 -7.33
CA ALA A 18 -47.45 -30.66 -7.18
C ALA A 18 -45.99 -31.00 -7.53
N LYS A 19 -45.43 -30.28 -8.52
CA LYS A 19 -43.99 -30.30 -8.81
C LYS A 19 -43.24 -29.89 -7.54
N LYS A 20 -42.48 -30.81 -6.93
CA LYS A 20 -41.49 -30.44 -5.91
C LYS A 20 -40.47 -29.50 -6.56
N ALA A 21 -40.47 -28.23 -6.15
CA ALA A 21 -39.43 -27.29 -6.52
C ALA A 21 -38.10 -27.84 -5.98
N TYR A 22 -37.21 -28.26 -6.87
CA TYR A 22 -35.85 -28.58 -6.51
C TYR A 22 -35.16 -27.24 -6.23
N GLU A 23 -34.82 -26.96 -4.97
CA GLU A 23 -34.04 -25.77 -4.64
C GLU A 23 -32.63 -25.96 -5.19
N GLU A 24 -32.26 -25.14 -6.18
CA GLU A 24 -30.90 -25.01 -6.67
C GLU A 24 -30.20 -23.92 -5.86
N VAL A 25 -29.14 -24.29 -5.14
CA VAL A 25 -28.37 -23.36 -4.31
C VAL A 25 -26.98 -23.23 -4.92
N MET A 26 -26.60 -21.99 -5.26
CA MET A 26 -25.29 -21.66 -5.79
C MET A 26 -24.20 -21.76 -4.71
N PRO A 27 -22.94 -22.07 -5.09
CA PRO A 27 -21.86 -22.13 -4.12
C PRO A 27 -21.59 -20.74 -3.57
N THR A 28 -21.33 -20.65 -2.26
CA THR A 28 -21.13 -19.37 -1.56
C THR A 28 -19.82 -19.38 -0.79
N PHE A 29 -18.97 -18.38 -1.01
CA PHE A 29 -17.71 -18.21 -0.28
C PHE A 29 -17.97 -17.64 1.13
N PRO A 30 -17.11 -17.90 2.14
CA PRO A 30 -17.21 -17.24 3.44
C PRO A 30 -17.18 -15.71 3.31
N GLY A 31 -18.23 -15.03 3.78
CA GLY A 31 -18.39 -13.59 3.59
C GLY A 31 -18.85 -13.18 2.18
N GLY A 32 -19.28 -14.13 1.35
CA GLY A 32 -19.78 -13.91 -0.01
C GLY A 32 -18.71 -13.37 -0.97
N MET A 33 -19.16 -12.72 -2.04
CA MET A 33 -18.28 -12.05 -2.99
C MET A 33 -17.37 -10.98 -2.33
N PRO A 34 -17.86 -10.17 -1.37
CA PRO A 34 -16.99 -9.22 -0.66
C PRO A 34 -15.85 -9.90 0.12
N GLY A 35 -16.13 -11.03 0.79
CA GLY A 35 -15.12 -11.83 1.48
C GLY A 35 -14.08 -12.40 0.53
N LEU A 36 -14.51 -12.87 -0.65
CA LEU A 36 -13.60 -13.34 -1.70
C LEU A 36 -12.68 -12.22 -2.19
N MET A 37 -13.24 -11.05 -2.50
CA MET A 37 -12.46 -9.89 -2.91
C MET A 37 -11.53 -9.38 -1.80
N GLN A 38 -11.89 -9.57 -0.54
CA GLN A 38 -11.02 -9.27 0.59
C GLN A 38 -9.82 -10.21 0.63
N VAL A 39 -10.02 -11.52 0.48
CA VAL A 39 -8.93 -12.50 0.38
C VAL A 39 -8.00 -12.16 -0.79
N VAL A 40 -8.54 -11.77 -1.94
CA VAL A 40 -7.74 -11.28 -3.07
C VAL A 40 -6.91 -10.07 -2.67
N ARG A 41 -7.53 -9.03 -2.10
CA ARG A 41 -6.83 -7.79 -1.71
C ARG A 41 -5.72 -8.03 -0.69
N ASP A 42 -5.95 -8.93 0.27
CA ASP A 42 -4.99 -9.19 1.34
C ASP A 42 -3.83 -10.09 0.90
N ASN A 43 -4.00 -10.87 -0.16
CA ASN A 43 -3.01 -11.85 -0.62
C ASN A 43 -2.37 -11.53 -1.98
N ILE A 44 -2.85 -10.52 -2.71
CA ILE A 44 -2.35 -10.18 -4.05
C ILE A 44 -0.90 -9.69 -4.00
N ARG A 45 -0.06 -10.24 -4.88
CA ARG A 45 1.35 -9.85 -5.04
C ARG A 45 1.58 -9.37 -6.46
N TYR A 46 1.88 -8.09 -6.63
CA TYR A 46 2.20 -7.57 -7.96
C TYR A 46 3.59 -8.08 -8.41
N PRO A 47 3.71 -8.80 -9.54
CA PRO A 47 5.00 -9.26 -10.03
C PRO A 47 5.93 -8.08 -10.33
N ALA A 48 7.20 -8.19 -9.91
CA ALA A 48 8.18 -7.11 -10.06
C ALA A 48 8.43 -6.76 -11.54
N SER A 49 8.41 -7.76 -12.43
CA SER A 49 8.47 -7.58 -13.88
C SER A 49 7.30 -6.75 -14.40
N ALA A 50 6.05 -7.03 -13.96
CA ALA A 50 4.86 -6.31 -14.42
C ALA A 50 4.86 -4.86 -13.95
N LEU A 51 5.40 -4.66 -12.76
CA LEU A 51 5.49 -3.35 -12.14
C LEU A 51 6.58 -2.47 -12.75
N LYS A 52 7.71 -3.08 -13.17
CA LYS A 52 8.78 -2.41 -13.91
C LYS A 52 8.28 -1.89 -15.25
N ASP A 53 7.51 -2.70 -15.95
CA ASP A 53 7.01 -2.41 -17.30
C ASP A 53 5.66 -1.68 -17.30
N GLU A 54 5.17 -1.27 -16.12
CA GLU A 54 3.88 -0.55 -15.93
C GLU A 54 2.65 -1.30 -16.48
N VAL A 55 2.72 -2.64 -16.57
CA VAL A 55 1.62 -3.45 -17.09
C VAL A 55 0.56 -3.60 -16.03
N SER A 56 -0.64 -3.11 -16.31
CA SER A 56 -1.84 -3.22 -15.49
C SER A 56 -2.99 -3.82 -16.30
N GLY A 57 -4.02 -4.35 -15.63
CA GLY A 57 -5.15 -4.93 -16.33
C GLY A 57 -5.96 -5.89 -15.47
N ARG A 58 -6.97 -6.50 -16.09
CA ARG A 58 -7.89 -7.43 -15.45
C ARG A 58 -7.62 -8.85 -15.98
N VAL A 59 -7.20 -9.73 -15.09
CA VAL A 59 -7.06 -11.16 -15.36
C VAL A 59 -8.34 -11.85 -14.91
N VAL A 60 -8.93 -12.67 -15.77
CA VAL A 60 -10.12 -13.45 -15.45
C VAL A 60 -9.71 -14.89 -15.22
N VAL A 61 -9.97 -15.37 -14.01
CA VAL A 61 -9.65 -16.75 -13.59
C VAL A 61 -10.95 -17.53 -13.48
N GLN A 62 -10.89 -18.77 -13.91
CA GLN A 62 -11.99 -19.72 -13.85
C GLN A 62 -11.54 -20.96 -13.08
N PHE A 63 -12.40 -21.46 -12.19
CA PHE A 63 -12.13 -22.66 -11.39
C PHE A 63 -13.43 -23.39 -11.07
N THR A 64 -13.32 -24.66 -10.67
CA THR A 64 -14.46 -25.48 -10.24
C THR A 64 -14.47 -25.56 -8.72
N VAL A 65 -15.60 -25.19 -8.10
CA VAL A 65 -15.86 -25.46 -6.68
C VAL A 65 -16.34 -26.91 -6.58
N ASP A 66 -15.59 -27.76 -5.88
CA ASP A 66 -15.93 -29.17 -5.69
C ASP A 66 -17.02 -29.36 -4.61
N THR A 67 -17.42 -30.61 -4.37
CA THR A 67 -18.44 -30.97 -3.36
C THR A 67 -17.93 -30.85 -1.91
N LEU A 68 -16.63 -30.59 -1.73
CA LEU A 68 -15.97 -30.36 -0.44
C LEU A 68 -15.74 -28.86 -0.17
N GLY A 69 -15.98 -27.99 -1.16
CA GLY A 69 -15.80 -26.55 -1.03
C GLY A 69 -14.40 -26.04 -1.40
N ASN A 70 -13.61 -26.83 -2.13
CA ASN A 70 -12.28 -26.43 -2.61
C ASN A 70 -12.34 -25.91 -4.05
N ALA A 71 -11.48 -24.93 -4.36
CA ALA A 71 -11.26 -24.49 -5.73
C ALA A 71 -10.28 -25.44 -6.44
N THR A 72 -10.74 -26.09 -7.50
CA THR A 72 -9.98 -27.05 -8.31
C THR A 72 -10.03 -26.65 -9.79
N ASN A 73 -9.21 -27.26 -10.64
CA ASN A 73 -9.18 -27.00 -12.09
C ASN A 73 -9.05 -25.51 -12.45
N VAL A 74 -8.19 -24.80 -11.74
CA VAL A 74 -7.93 -23.38 -11.94
C VAL A 74 -7.31 -23.15 -13.32
N ARG A 75 -7.89 -22.24 -14.11
CA ARG A 75 -7.38 -21.81 -15.41
C ARG A 75 -7.61 -20.31 -15.62
N VAL A 76 -6.71 -19.66 -16.36
CA VAL A 76 -6.89 -18.27 -16.78
C VAL A 76 -7.70 -18.25 -18.08
N SER A 77 -8.90 -17.66 -18.04
CA SER A 77 -9.77 -17.55 -19.23
C SER A 77 -9.47 -16.30 -20.04
N GLN A 78 -9.00 -15.23 -19.38
CA GLN A 78 -8.53 -14.01 -20.04
C GLN A 78 -7.31 -13.50 -19.29
N GLY A 79 -6.15 -13.64 -19.92
CA GLY A 79 -4.88 -13.17 -19.39
C GLY A 79 -4.55 -11.75 -19.82
N VAL A 80 -3.58 -11.15 -19.14
CA VAL A 80 -2.97 -9.87 -19.53
C VAL A 80 -1.50 -10.10 -19.88
N ARG A 81 -0.79 -10.83 -19.02
CA ARG A 81 0.62 -11.14 -19.16
C ARG A 81 0.98 -12.33 -18.30
N ALA A 82 1.90 -13.17 -18.77
CA ALA A 82 2.22 -14.46 -18.14
C ALA A 82 2.54 -14.38 -16.63
N ASP A 83 3.19 -13.31 -16.16
CA ASP A 83 3.50 -13.12 -14.75
C ASP A 83 2.30 -12.70 -13.90
N LEU A 84 1.39 -11.87 -14.44
CA LEU A 84 0.11 -11.54 -13.81
C LEU A 84 -0.82 -12.75 -13.78
N ASP A 85 -0.82 -13.53 -14.86
CA ASP A 85 -1.64 -14.73 -15.03
C ASP A 85 -1.22 -15.83 -14.03
N ALA A 86 0.09 -15.99 -13.81
CA ALA A 86 0.64 -16.91 -12.81
C ALA A 86 0.23 -16.51 -11.39
N GLU A 87 0.28 -15.22 -11.05
CA GLU A 87 -0.17 -14.74 -9.75
C GLU A 87 -1.67 -14.92 -9.54
N ALA A 88 -2.48 -14.63 -10.56
CA ALA A 88 -3.92 -14.83 -10.51
C ALA A 88 -4.28 -16.32 -10.28
N THR A 89 -3.52 -17.23 -10.91
CA THR A 89 -3.64 -18.67 -10.68
C THR A 89 -3.29 -19.05 -9.24
N ARG A 90 -2.21 -18.49 -8.68
CA ARG A 90 -1.82 -18.71 -7.28
C ARG A 90 -2.91 -18.26 -6.30
N LEU A 91 -3.51 -17.09 -6.54
CA LEU A 91 -4.59 -16.56 -5.71
C LEU A 91 -5.83 -17.45 -5.72
N ALA A 92 -6.19 -17.99 -6.89
CA ALA A 92 -7.33 -18.89 -6.99
C ALA A 92 -7.14 -20.20 -6.19
N GLY A 93 -5.90 -20.65 -5.99
CA GLY A 93 -5.59 -21.76 -5.08
C GLY A 93 -5.86 -21.47 -3.60
N LEU A 94 -6.02 -20.20 -3.21
CA LEU A 94 -6.37 -19.80 -1.85
C LEU A 94 -7.89 -19.74 -1.61
N PHE A 95 -8.71 -19.89 -2.66
CA PHE A 95 -10.16 -19.82 -2.57
C PHE A 95 -10.76 -21.13 -2.06
N ASN A 96 -10.44 -21.51 -0.83
CA ASN A 96 -10.95 -22.70 -0.17
C ASN A 96 -11.99 -22.36 0.90
N GLY A 97 -12.81 -23.35 1.28
CA GLY A 97 -13.85 -23.18 2.31
C GLY A 97 -15.19 -22.69 1.78
N TRP A 98 -15.46 -22.91 0.49
CA TRP A 98 -16.77 -22.62 -0.10
C TRP A 98 -17.86 -23.52 0.51
N THR A 99 -19.06 -22.97 0.65
CA THR A 99 -20.26 -23.78 0.77
C THR A 99 -20.58 -24.36 -0.61
N PRO A 100 -20.59 -25.69 -0.80
CA PRO A 100 -20.83 -26.30 -2.10
C PRO A 100 -22.23 -26.00 -2.64
N ALA A 101 -22.37 -26.08 -3.96
CA ALA A 101 -23.67 -25.96 -4.61
C ALA A 101 -24.54 -27.18 -4.34
N TRP A 102 -25.86 -26.98 -4.31
CA TRP A 102 -26.85 -28.05 -4.19
C TRP A 102 -27.79 -28.03 -5.38
N GLN A 103 -28.01 -29.20 -5.98
CA GLN A 103 -29.00 -29.38 -7.02
C GLN A 103 -29.73 -30.70 -6.78
N ALA A 104 -31.07 -30.64 -6.77
CA ALA A 104 -31.93 -31.81 -6.53
C ALA A 104 -31.52 -32.63 -5.28
N GLY A 105 -31.14 -31.95 -4.19
CA GLY A 105 -30.73 -32.57 -2.93
C GLY A 105 -29.34 -33.22 -2.93
N ARG A 106 -28.51 -32.97 -3.95
CA ARG A 106 -27.13 -33.48 -4.03
C ARG A 106 -26.14 -32.33 -4.19
N LYS A 107 -24.96 -32.48 -3.60
CA LYS A 107 -23.85 -31.55 -3.84
C LYS A 107 -23.33 -31.74 -5.25
N VAL A 108 -23.17 -30.66 -6.00
CA VAL A 108 -22.67 -30.69 -7.38
C VAL A 108 -21.47 -29.76 -7.55
N PRO A 109 -20.46 -30.14 -8.34
CA PRO A 109 -19.36 -29.25 -8.66
C PRO A 109 -19.84 -28.15 -9.62
N VAL A 110 -19.43 -26.90 -9.38
CA VAL A 110 -19.88 -25.75 -10.18
C VAL A 110 -18.68 -24.93 -10.66
N LEU A 111 -18.73 -24.53 -11.93
CA LEU A 111 -17.76 -23.66 -12.55
C LEU A 111 -18.00 -22.21 -12.12
N TYR A 112 -16.96 -21.55 -11.62
CA TYR A 112 -16.99 -20.18 -11.14
C TYR A 112 -15.94 -19.34 -11.86
N THR A 113 -16.25 -18.06 -12.09
CA THR A 113 -15.37 -17.13 -12.80
C THR A 113 -15.20 -15.88 -11.96
N VAL A 114 -13.95 -15.50 -11.68
CA VAL A 114 -13.61 -14.36 -10.84
C VAL A 114 -12.68 -13.41 -11.59
N PRO A 115 -13.04 -12.13 -11.71
CA PRO A 115 -12.13 -11.12 -12.23
C PRO A 115 -11.19 -10.60 -11.14
N ILE A 116 -9.88 -10.65 -11.40
CA ILE A 116 -8.84 -10.08 -10.54
C ILE A 116 -8.24 -8.88 -11.28
N THR A 117 -8.38 -7.71 -10.68
CA THR A 117 -7.85 -6.46 -11.24
C THR A 117 -6.48 -6.16 -10.64
N PHE A 118 -5.47 -6.05 -11.50
CA PHE A 118 -4.14 -5.58 -11.16
C PHE A 118 -4.05 -4.09 -11.51
N SER A 119 -4.02 -3.26 -10.48
CA SER A 119 -3.90 -1.80 -10.57
C SER A 119 -2.66 -1.34 -9.83
N ILE A 120 -1.83 -0.53 -10.48
CA ILE A 120 -0.60 0.03 -9.90
C ILE A 120 -0.96 1.04 -8.79
N LYS A 121 -2.16 1.62 -8.82
CA LYS A 121 -2.65 2.57 -7.81
C LYS A 121 -3.06 1.89 -6.51
N ASP A 122 -3.48 0.63 -6.58
CA ASP A 122 -4.11 -0.11 -5.48
C ASP A 122 -3.22 -1.21 -4.93
N ALA A 123 -2.00 -1.38 -5.45
CA ALA A 123 -1.09 -2.40 -4.96
C ALA A 123 -0.68 -2.08 -3.50
N PRO A 124 -1.13 -2.86 -2.48
CA PRO A 124 -0.34 -2.92 -1.27
C PRO A 124 1.04 -3.41 -1.69
N VAL A 125 2.07 -2.63 -1.37
CA VAL A 125 3.46 -3.05 -1.51
C VAL A 125 3.60 -4.30 -0.62
N SER A 126 3.42 -5.48 -1.22
CA SER A 126 3.50 -6.76 -0.51
C SER A 126 4.86 -6.80 0.18
N THR A 127 4.81 -6.86 1.51
CA THR A 127 5.87 -6.80 2.52
C THR A 127 6.87 -7.96 2.46
N ALA A 128 6.90 -8.75 1.39
CA ALA A 128 8.09 -9.51 1.07
C ALA A 128 9.11 -8.52 0.49
N LEU A 129 9.97 -7.97 1.37
CA LEU A 129 11.27 -7.42 1.00
C LEU A 129 12.04 -8.53 0.26
N VAL A 130 11.74 -8.73 -1.03
CA VAL A 130 12.55 -9.57 -1.89
C VAL A 130 13.76 -8.72 -2.23
N ALA A 131 14.87 -9.13 -1.59
CA ALA A 131 16.11 -8.43 -1.34
C ALA A 131 16.05 -7.44 -0.17
N ASP A 132 17.08 -7.54 0.69
CA ASP A 132 17.55 -6.50 1.61
C ASP A 132 18.02 -5.28 0.80
N SER A 133 17.26 -4.81 -0.19
CA SER A 133 17.62 -3.70 -1.07
C SER A 133 16.38 -3.05 -1.65
N LEU A 134 16.27 -1.73 -1.51
CA LEU A 134 15.22 -0.94 -2.17
C LEU A 134 15.40 -0.88 -3.70
N ASP A 135 16.51 -1.37 -4.24
CA ASP A 135 16.82 -1.34 -5.67
C ASP A 135 16.15 -2.49 -6.46
N VAL A 136 15.73 -3.57 -5.78
CA VAL A 136 15.12 -4.76 -6.41
C VAL A 136 13.61 -4.56 -6.67
N THR A 137 13.00 -3.54 -6.05
CA THR A 137 11.58 -3.20 -6.27
C THR A 137 11.40 -1.70 -6.55
N PRO A 138 11.71 -1.22 -7.77
CA PRO A 138 11.69 0.21 -8.13
C PRO A 138 10.31 0.88 -8.04
N ALA A 139 9.25 0.08 -7.97
CA ALA A 139 7.86 0.50 -7.94
C ALA A 139 7.50 1.45 -6.80
N VAL A 140 8.24 1.37 -5.70
CA VAL A 140 8.09 2.23 -4.53
C VAL A 140 8.27 3.72 -4.91
N ASN A 141 9.00 4.01 -6.00
CA ASN A 141 9.15 5.37 -6.51
C ASN A 141 7.85 5.92 -7.16
N LYS A 142 6.92 5.06 -7.61
CA LYS A 142 5.67 5.46 -8.28
C LYS A 142 4.46 5.57 -7.34
N VAL A 143 4.62 5.16 -6.08
CA VAL A 143 3.56 5.31 -5.06
C VAL A 143 3.41 6.79 -4.70
N ILE A 144 2.16 7.27 -4.67
CA ILE A 144 1.83 8.58 -4.10
C ILE A 144 2.05 8.47 -2.59
N ALA A 145 3.11 9.09 -2.10
CA ALA A 145 3.44 9.09 -0.69
C ALA A 145 2.72 10.25 0.01
N PRO A 146 2.01 10.01 1.13
CA PRO A 146 1.39 11.09 1.89
C PRO A 146 2.47 12.04 2.41
N ILE A 147 2.16 13.34 2.41
CA ILE A 147 3.02 14.36 3.02
C ILE A 147 2.70 14.38 4.52
N MET A 148 3.72 14.10 5.32
CA MET A 148 3.59 14.13 6.77
C MET A 148 3.42 15.57 7.25
N PRO A 149 2.42 15.85 8.11
CA PRO A 149 2.18 17.20 8.59
C PRO A 149 3.34 17.64 9.47
N GLY A 150 3.79 18.88 9.27
CA GLY A 150 4.77 19.50 10.17
C GLY A 150 4.22 19.56 11.60
N TRP A 151 5.13 19.47 12.58
CA TRP A 151 4.80 19.68 13.97
C TRP A 151 4.30 21.11 14.17
N ALA A 152 3.17 21.26 14.85
CA ALA A 152 2.58 22.56 15.11
C ALA A 152 3.28 23.23 16.30
N ALA A 153 3.54 24.54 16.21
CA ALA A 153 4.03 25.32 17.34
C ALA A 153 3.03 25.27 18.51
N GLY A 154 3.54 25.33 19.74
CA GLY A 154 2.73 25.30 20.97
C GLY A 154 2.16 23.94 21.38
N LYS A 155 2.36 22.86 20.59
CA LYS A 155 2.04 21.49 21.03
C LYS A 155 3.07 20.99 22.03
N ASP A 156 2.59 20.58 23.19
CA ASP A 156 3.36 20.22 24.38
C ASP A 156 3.54 18.71 24.58
N ALA A 157 2.56 17.90 24.21
CA ALA A 157 2.62 16.46 24.37
C ALA A 157 3.24 15.75 23.14
N LEU A 158 4.36 15.06 23.35
CA LEU A 158 4.85 14.06 22.40
C LEU A 158 3.82 12.90 22.32
N PRO A 159 3.43 12.43 21.12
CA PRO A 159 2.43 11.37 21.03
C PRO A 159 3.02 10.05 21.52
N ALA A 160 2.29 9.30 22.34
CA ALA A 160 2.78 8.02 22.89
C ALA A 160 2.99 6.95 21.82
N ASP A 161 2.30 7.06 20.67
CA ASP A 161 2.32 6.11 19.57
C ASP A 161 3.29 6.49 18.42
N LYS A 162 4.00 7.62 18.53
CA LYS A 162 4.86 8.18 17.48
C LYS A 162 6.14 8.78 18.05
N GLY A 163 7.18 8.84 17.24
CA GLY A 163 8.35 9.67 17.54
C GLY A 163 8.25 11.00 16.81
N VAL A 164 8.74 12.06 17.43
CA VAL A 164 8.88 13.37 16.78
C VAL A 164 10.32 13.52 16.34
N VAL A 165 10.55 13.71 15.05
CA VAL A 165 11.89 13.95 14.50
C VAL A 165 12.04 15.39 14.05
N TYR A 166 13.21 15.96 14.27
CA TYR A 166 13.54 17.31 13.82
C TYR A 166 14.97 17.41 13.31
N GLY A 167 15.21 18.44 12.50
CA GLY A 167 16.52 18.73 11.95
C GLY A 167 16.49 19.95 11.02
N VAL A 168 17.60 20.15 10.33
CA VAL A 168 17.77 21.23 9.36
C VAL A 168 18.07 20.62 8.00
N PHE A 169 17.47 21.16 6.95
CA PHE A 169 17.69 20.77 5.58
C PHE A 169 18.35 21.90 4.80
N ILE A 170 19.55 21.64 4.26
CA ILE A 170 20.30 22.59 3.44
C ILE A 170 20.10 22.21 1.98
N GLN A 171 19.37 23.04 1.24
CA GLN A 171 18.94 22.75 -0.12
C GLN A 171 20.06 22.94 -1.17
N ARG A 172 19.94 22.22 -2.30
CA ARG A 172 20.80 22.37 -3.49
C ARG A 172 20.68 23.71 -4.19
N LEU A 173 19.45 24.18 -4.35
CA LEU A 173 19.16 25.35 -5.16
C LEU A 173 19.47 26.61 -4.36
N GLY A 174 20.17 27.57 -4.99
CA GLY A 174 20.20 28.95 -4.50
C GLY A 174 18.79 29.55 -4.40
N PHE A 175 18.68 30.84 -4.08
CA PHE A 175 17.43 31.52 -3.71
C PHE A 175 16.24 31.41 -4.73
N SER A 176 16.42 30.89 -5.94
CA SER A 176 15.41 30.85 -7.00
C SER A 176 14.73 29.48 -7.24
N SER A 177 14.20 28.81 -6.21
CA SER A 177 13.43 27.56 -6.44
C SER A 177 11.99 27.78 -6.93
N GLY A 178 11.66 28.98 -7.44
CA GLY A 178 10.34 29.30 -7.99
C GLY A 178 9.18 29.18 -6.99
N GLY A 179 9.45 29.23 -5.68
CA GLY A 179 8.43 29.06 -4.66
C GLY A 179 7.88 27.63 -4.55
N ILE A 180 8.55 26.60 -5.08
CA ILE A 180 8.06 25.22 -5.01
C ILE A 180 8.58 24.52 -3.75
N GLY A 181 7.70 23.79 -3.05
CA GLY A 181 8.07 22.98 -1.88
C GLY A 181 8.95 21.80 -2.27
N GLN A 182 9.88 21.43 -1.41
CA GLN A 182 10.76 20.27 -1.61
C GLN A 182 10.53 19.23 -0.53
N TYR A 183 10.69 17.97 -0.91
CA TYR A 183 10.33 16.83 -0.08
C TYR A 183 11.44 15.80 -0.04
N VAL A 184 11.64 15.17 1.12
CA VAL A 184 12.40 13.93 1.20
C VAL A 184 11.42 12.78 1.43
N ARG A 185 11.51 11.78 0.56
CA ARG A 185 10.77 10.54 0.69
C ARG A 185 11.48 9.59 1.64
N LEU A 186 10.73 9.10 2.60
CA LEU A 186 11.14 8.08 3.56
C LEU A 186 10.43 6.76 3.26
N TYR A 187 11.14 5.66 3.47
CA TYR A 187 10.62 4.30 3.41
C TYR A 187 10.70 3.64 4.78
N HIS A 188 9.57 3.18 5.31
CA HIS A 188 9.52 2.47 6.59
C HIS A 188 9.85 0.99 6.37
N LEU A 189 11.04 0.58 6.79
CA LEU A 189 11.60 -0.75 6.50
C LEU A 189 10.78 -1.90 7.09
N GLY A 190 10.14 -1.72 8.26
CA GLY A 190 9.33 -2.77 8.87
C GLY A 190 7.92 -2.94 8.29
N THR A 191 7.36 -1.95 7.60
CA THR A 191 5.96 -1.94 7.14
C THR A 191 5.82 -1.77 5.64
N GLY A 192 6.90 -1.44 4.94
CA GLY A 192 6.91 -1.15 3.51
C GLY A 192 6.24 0.17 3.11
N ARG A 193 5.80 0.98 4.08
CA ARG A 193 5.10 2.25 3.82
C ARG A 193 6.07 3.35 3.37
N VAL A 194 5.63 4.15 2.40
CA VAL A 194 6.31 5.39 1.98
C VAL A 194 5.63 6.61 2.56
N MET A 195 6.42 7.66 2.81
CA MET A 195 5.92 8.97 3.24
C MET A 195 6.87 10.07 2.81
N ASN A 196 6.36 11.26 2.60
CA ASN A 196 7.15 12.44 2.27
C ASN A 196 7.21 13.37 3.47
N ILE A 197 8.39 13.87 3.81
CA ILE A 197 8.56 14.99 4.74
C ILE A 197 8.79 16.27 3.94
N LEU A 198 8.09 17.34 4.28
CA LEU A 198 8.34 18.66 3.71
C LEU A 198 9.62 19.21 4.35
N VAL A 199 10.68 19.30 3.56
CA VAL A 199 11.99 19.81 4.03
C VAL A 199 12.24 21.24 3.63
N LYS A 200 11.45 21.77 2.69
CA LYS A 200 11.45 23.18 2.32
C LYS A 200 10.04 23.63 1.93
N PRO A 201 9.47 24.66 2.56
CA PRO A 201 8.15 25.16 2.20
C PRO A 201 8.17 26.06 0.95
N VAL A 202 7.00 26.19 0.32
CA VAL A 202 6.74 26.95 -0.93
C VAL A 202 7.17 28.43 -0.81
N MET A 203 6.70 29.15 0.22
CA MET A 203 6.85 30.62 0.31
C MET A 203 7.97 31.11 1.27
N LYS A 204 8.58 30.23 2.07
CA LYS A 204 9.61 30.59 3.07
C LYS A 204 10.89 29.80 2.78
N SER A 205 11.62 30.23 1.75
CA SER A 205 12.83 29.55 1.29
C SER A 205 14.09 30.23 1.83
N ARG A 206 14.76 29.60 2.81
CA ARG A 206 16.13 29.93 3.21
C ARG A 206 17.12 28.89 2.66
N LYS A 207 18.42 29.15 2.70
CA LYS A 207 19.42 28.15 2.26
C LYS A 207 19.31 26.88 3.13
N ASP A 208 19.12 27.09 4.42
CA ASP A 208 18.79 26.14 5.46
C ASP A 208 17.31 26.26 5.84
N ASN A 209 16.61 25.14 5.96
CA ASN A 209 15.19 25.10 6.30
C ASN A 209 14.96 24.07 7.40
N GLU A 210 14.30 24.47 8.47
CA GLU A 210 13.95 23.57 9.55
C GLU A 210 12.79 22.64 9.19
N PHE A 211 12.86 21.39 9.67
CA PHE A 211 11.73 20.48 9.65
C PHE A 211 11.54 19.85 11.04
N CYS A 212 10.28 19.61 11.40
CA CYS A 212 9.89 18.89 12.61
C CYS A 212 8.60 18.14 12.30
N VAL A 213 8.54 16.84 12.56
CA VAL A 213 7.44 15.98 12.09
C VAL A 213 7.26 14.77 13.00
N ALA A 214 6.00 14.36 13.21
CA ALA A 214 5.69 13.12 13.91
C ALA A 214 5.63 11.94 12.94
N LEU A 215 6.37 10.87 13.24
CA LEU A 215 6.45 9.66 12.43
C LEU A 215 6.09 8.43 13.28
N PRO A 216 5.47 7.38 12.71
CA PRO A 216 5.36 6.09 13.36
C PRO A 216 6.74 5.58 13.85
N PRO A 217 6.80 4.83 14.95
CA PRO A 217 8.05 4.22 15.40
C PRO A 217 8.52 3.16 14.40
N GLY A 218 9.83 3.08 14.18
CA GLY A 218 10.41 2.10 13.27
C GLY A 218 11.72 2.55 12.64
N ARG A 219 12.25 1.71 11.75
CA ARG A 219 13.47 2.00 10.99
C ARG A 219 13.11 2.58 9.63
N TYR A 220 13.76 3.68 9.29
CA TYR A 220 13.51 4.43 8.06
C TYR A 220 14.75 4.46 7.18
N ALA A 221 14.53 4.38 5.87
CA ALA A 221 15.52 4.67 4.86
C ALA A 221 15.13 5.94 4.11
N LEU A 222 16.11 6.83 3.88
CA LEU A 222 15.93 7.95 2.96
C LEU A 222 15.97 7.40 1.53
N GLN A 223 14.92 7.67 0.76
CA GLN A 223 14.74 7.08 -0.57
C GLN A 223 15.04 8.06 -1.68
N ALA A 224 14.41 9.24 -1.66
CA ALA A 224 14.51 10.21 -2.73
C ALA A 224 14.30 11.64 -2.24
N TYR A 225 14.88 12.59 -2.94
CA TYR A 225 14.70 14.02 -2.75
C TYR A 225 13.97 14.58 -3.97
N GLN A 226 12.81 15.18 -3.75
CA GLN A 226 11.93 15.69 -4.80
C GLN A 226 11.94 17.21 -4.79
N TYR A 227 12.26 17.83 -5.93
CA TYR A 227 12.37 19.27 -6.07
C TYR A 227 12.04 19.67 -7.52
N ASN A 228 11.26 20.75 -7.70
CA ASN A 228 11.00 21.35 -9.03
C ASN A 228 10.67 20.32 -10.14
N GLY A 229 9.79 19.36 -9.87
CA GLY A 229 9.42 18.29 -10.82
C GLY A 229 10.49 17.20 -11.06
N ALA A 230 11.70 17.37 -10.51
CA ALA A 230 12.78 16.39 -10.53
C ALA A 230 12.80 15.52 -9.26
N VAL A 231 13.39 14.34 -9.37
CA VAL A 231 13.56 13.39 -8.28
C VAL A 231 14.98 12.84 -8.29
N ASP A 232 15.72 13.09 -7.22
CA ASP A 232 17.03 12.53 -6.97
C ASP A 232 16.94 11.32 -6.04
N ASN A 233 17.50 10.18 -6.44
CA ASN A 233 17.57 9.02 -5.56
C ASN A 233 18.67 9.23 -4.50
N ILE A 234 18.30 9.07 -3.23
CA ILE A 234 19.22 9.19 -2.09
C ILE A 234 19.86 7.83 -1.83
N ARG A 235 21.16 7.70 -2.10
CA ARG A 235 21.90 6.45 -1.90
C ARG A 235 23.40 6.67 -1.75
N LYS A 236 24.07 5.71 -1.10
CA LYS A 236 25.54 5.70 -0.88
C LYS A 236 26.31 5.25 -2.12
N SER A 237 25.79 4.24 -2.83
CA SER A 237 26.39 3.67 -4.04
C SER A 237 25.31 3.29 -5.05
N ARG A 238 25.65 3.29 -6.35
CA ARG A 238 24.76 2.89 -7.46
C ARG A 238 24.71 1.37 -7.68
N ARG A 239 25.41 0.59 -6.86
CA ARG A 239 25.43 -0.89 -6.93
C ARG A 239 24.32 -1.50 -6.08
N ALA A 240 23.79 -2.64 -6.52
CA ALA A 240 22.90 -3.46 -5.70
C ALA A 240 23.63 -3.97 -4.46
N GLY A 241 22.92 -4.06 -3.33
CA GLY A 241 23.47 -4.49 -2.04
C GLY A 241 22.49 -4.25 -0.90
N ALA A 242 22.88 -4.70 0.31
CA ALA A 242 22.12 -4.55 1.55
C ALA A 242 21.60 -3.11 1.76
N VAL A 243 20.46 -2.92 2.43
CA VAL A 243 19.86 -1.58 2.65
C VAL A 243 20.86 -0.71 3.40
N ALA A 244 21.50 -1.24 4.43
CA ALA A 244 22.49 -0.49 5.20
C ALA A 244 23.72 -0.08 4.36
N ALA A 245 24.09 -0.87 3.35
CA ALA A 245 25.22 -0.56 2.46
C ALA A 245 24.85 0.44 1.36
N THR A 246 23.58 0.50 0.96
CA THR A 246 23.12 1.28 -0.19
C THR A 246 22.31 2.52 0.19
N ARG A 247 21.76 2.60 1.40
CA ARG A 247 20.85 3.66 1.86
C ARG A 247 21.30 4.26 3.18
N TYR A 248 20.85 5.49 3.41
CA TYR A 248 20.97 6.18 4.70
C TYR A 248 19.77 5.82 5.56
N THR A 249 20.02 5.31 6.76
CA THR A 249 18.96 4.84 7.64
C THR A 249 19.02 5.47 9.03
N PHE A 250 17.86 5.70 9.63
CA PHE A 250 17.72 6.13 11.01
C PHE A 250 16.53 5.45 11.68
N THR A 251 16.44 5.53 13.00
CA THR A 251 15.39 4.89 13.80
C THR A 251 14.54 5.95 14.48
N VAL A 252 13.23 5.73 14.49
CA VAL A 252 12.24 6.52 15.21
C VAL A 252 11.70 5.70 16.38
N GLU A 253 11.71 6.28 17.58
CA GLU A 253 11.18 5.67 18.80
C GLU A 253 9.90 6.37 19.25
N ALA A 254 8.94 5.59 19.75
CA ALA A 254 7.65 6.14 20.21
C ALA A 254 7.82 6.97 21.49
N GLY A 255 7.08 8.07 21.60
CA GLY A 255 7.12 8.96 22.77
C GLY A 255 8.45 9.68 22.96
N GLN A 256 9.30 9.77 21.92
CA GLN A 256 10.60 10.41 21.98
C GLN A 256 10.70 11.57 20.99
N LEU A 257 11.47 12.60 21.38
CA LEU A 257 11.96 13.63 20.49
C LEU A 257 13.36 13.24 20.00
N GLN A 258 13.58 13.28 18.69
CA GLN A 258 14.81 12.79 18.07
C GLN A 258 15.38 13.78 17.06
N TYR A 259 16.63 14.18 17.26
CA TYR A 259 17.39 14.98 16.32
C TYR A 259 17.98 14.06 15.24
N VAL A 260 17.61 14.30 13.98
CA VAL A 260 18.07 13.48 12.85
C VAL A 260 19.15 14.18 12.00
N GLY A 261 19.77 15.23 12.54
CA GLY A 261 20.92 15.89 11.92
C GLY A 261 20.61 17.08 11.03
N THR A 262 21.68 17.73 10.59
CA THR A 262 21.66 18.68 9.47
C THR A 262 21.91 17.93 8.17
N TRP A 263 20.98 18.05 7.23
CA TRP A 263 20.94 17.32 5.97
C TRP A 263 21.50 18.20 4.85
N HIS A 264 22.74 17.93 4.45
CA HIS A 264 23.45 18.69 3.42
C HIS A 264 23.14 18.12 2.04
N PHE A 265 22.21 18.76 1.33
CA PHE A 265 21.85 18.45 -0.06
C PHE A 265 22.38 19.51 -1.04
N GLU A 266 23.21 20.44 -0.57
CA GLU A 266 23.71 21.59 -1.33
C GLU A 266 24.57 21.21 -2.55
N GLN A 267 25.17 20.02 -2.54
CA GLN A 267 26.05 19.51 -3.59
C GLN A 267 25.36 18.49 -4.53
N ALA A 268 25.93 18.32 -5.72
CA ALA A 268 25.61 17.17 -6.57
C ALA A 268 26.28 15.91 -6.00
N GLY A 269 25.54 14.81 -5.89
CA GLY A 269 26.04 13.54 -5.34
C GLY A 269 25.37 13.14 -4.02
N PRO A 270 25.99 12.23 -3.25
CA PRO A 270 25.41 11.72 -2.01
C PRO A 270 25.27 12.84 -0.96
N PRO A 271 24.15 12.88 -0.21
CA PRO A 271 23.99 13.84 0.87
C PRO A 271 24.93 13.53 2.03
N ARG A 272 25.22 14.55 2.83
CA ARG A 272 25.98 14.43 4.07
C ARG A 272 25.08 14.77 5.27
N PHE A 273 25.31 14.09 6.39
CA PHE A 273 24.57 14.30 7.64
C PHE A 273 25.55 14.69 8.74
N THR A 274 25.33 15.83 9.40
CA THR A 274 26.19 16.31 10.50
C THR A 274 25.40 16.42 11.80
N ASP A 275 26.13 16.33 12.91
CA ASP A 275 25.61 16.58 14.25
C ASP A 275 25.80 18.05 14.63
N ASP A 276 24.79 18.89 14.34
CA ASP A 276 24.77 20.29 14.76
C ASP A 276 23.64 20.52 15.78
N LYS A 277 23.39 19.53 16.65
CA LYS A 277 22.23 19.53 17.55
C LYS A 277 22.17 20.76 18.43
N ALA A 278 23.29 21.16 19.05
CA ALA A 278 23.31 22.29 19.97
C ALA A 278 22.83 23.59 19.30
N VAL A 279 23.32 23.88 18.09
CA VAL A 279 22.94 25.04 17.29
C VAL A 279 21.48 24.95 16.84
N THR A 280 21.06 23.76 16.40
CA THR A 280 19.69 23.50 15.95
C THR A 280 18.69 23.68 17.10
N ASP A 281 19.02 23.17 18.28
CA ASP A 281 18.18 23.26 19.48
C ASP A 281 17.98 24.71 19.91
N GLU A 282 19.05 25.50 19.89
CA GLU A 282 18.96 26.94 20.20
C GLU A 282 18.07 27.67 19.18
N HIS A 283 18.28 27.42 17.88
CA HIS A 283 17.50 28.05 16.81
C HIS A 283 16.01 27.72 16.87
N LEU A 284 15.66 26.49 17.25
CA LEU A 284 14.28 26.00 17.24
C LEU A 284 13.54 26.15 18.57
N ARG A 285 14.24 26.50 19.65
CA ARG A 285 13.67 26.59 21.00
C ARG A 285 12.50 27.57 21.06
N ASP A 286 12.62 28.73 20.40
CA ASP A 286 11.55 29.75 20.44
C ASP A 286 10.32 29.33 19.63
N LYS A 287 10.53 28.64 18.50
CA LYS A 287 9.45 28.19 17.61
C LYS A 287 8.68 26.99 18.19
N PHE A 288 9.38 26.11 18.88
CA PHE A 288 8.83 24.89 19.48
C PHE A 288 9.13 24.86 20.98
N ASP A 289 8.73 25.92 21.68
CA ASP A 289 8.99 26.18 23.10
C ASP A 289 8.58 25.07 24.06
N LYS A 290 7.62 24.23 23.66
CA LYS A 290 7.15 23.10 24.47
C LYS A 290 7.90 21.78 24.22
N LEU A 291 8.77 21.70 23.22
CA LEU A 291 9.50 20.48 22.92
C LEU A 291 10.72 20.30 23.85
N PRO A 292 10.96 19.09 24.39
CA PRO A 292 12.04 18.85 25.34
C PRO A 292 13.39 18.65 24.64
N PHE A 293 13.93 19.69 23.99
CA PHE A 293 15.18 19.63 23.23
C PHE A 293 16.37 19.08 24.03
N GLY A 294 16.47 19.39 25.32
CA GLY A 294 17.52 18.89 26.20
C GLY A 294 17.49 17.36 26.42
N ALA A 295 16.31 16.73 26.29
CA ALA A 295 16.13 15.29 26.39
C ALA A 295 16.08 14.60 25.02
N ALA A 296 16.20 15.35 23.92
CA ALA A 296 16.13 14.79 22.58
C ALA A 296 17.32 13.88 22.28
N ARG A 297 17.06 12.71 21.70
CA ARG A 297 18.11 11.75 21.30
C ARG A 297 18.64 12.08 19.91
N THR A 298 19.93 11.90 19.68
CA THR A 298 20.51 12.04 18.33
C THR A 298 20.45 10.71 17.57
N THR A 299 19.78 10.70 16.42
CA THR A 299 19.66 9.54 15.51
C THR A 299 19.98 9.93 14.07
N LEU A 300 21.25 10.26 13.81
CA LEU A 300 21.70 10.62 12.47
C LEU A 300 21.49 9.50 11.45
N PRO A 301 21.09 9.82 10.20
CA PRO A 301 21.10 8.88 9.10
C PRO A 301 22.52 8.35 8.85
N LYS A 302 22.68 7.02 8.91
CA LYS A 302 23.96 6.33 8.72
C LYS A 302 24.02 5.54 7.43
#